data_AF-A0A3D4ZLS6-F1
#
_entry.id   AF-A0A3D4ZLS6-F1
#
_cell.length_a   1.000
_cell.length_b   1.000
_cell.length_c   1.000
_cell.angle_alpha   90.00
_cell.angle_beta   90.00
_cell.angle_gamma   90.00
#
_symmetry.space_group_name_H-M   'P 1'
#
loop_
_entity.id
_entity.type
_entity.pdbx_description
1 polymer ?
#
loop_
_entity_poly.entity_id
_entity_poly.type
_entity_poly.pdbx_seq_one_letter_code
_entity_poly.pdbx_strand_id
1 'polypeptide(L)' 'NAGWRIDYFLVSQKLESFMKDAKIHNEVMGSDHCPVELMLEW' A
#
# COMPACT_ATOMS: atom_id res chain seq x y z
N ASN A 1 2.16 18.79 -1.06
CA ASN A 1 2.62 18.19 0.22
C ASN A 1 1.57 18.44 1.31
N ALA A 2 0.33 18.00 1.10
CA ALA A 2 -0.70 18.06 2.14
C ALA A 2 -1.28 16.65 2.25
N GLY A 3 -0.75 15.88 3.19
CA GLY A 3 -1.07 14.46 3.40
C GLY A 3 0.05 13.78 4.16
N TRP A 4 -0.30 12.79 5.00
CA TRP A 4 0.65 11.99 5.76
C TRP A 4 0.60 10.56 5.24
N ARG A 5 1.75 9.91 5.07
CA ARG A 5 1.79 8.47 4.77
C ARG A 5 1.82 7.72 6.09
N ILE A 6 0.66 7.32 6.60
CA ILE A 6 0.52 6.63 7.91
C ILE A 6 -0.06 5.22 7.80
N ASP A 7 -0.46 4.78 6.61
CA ASP A 7 -0.95 3.44 6.32
C ASP A 7 0.11 2.61 5.59
N TYR A 8 0.36 1.38 6.06
CA TYR A 8 1.48 0.55 5.63
C TYR A 8 1.14 -0.94 5.59
N PHE A 9 1.70 -1.65 4.60
CA PHE A 9 1.93 -3.09 4.69
C PHE A 9 3.37 -3.33 5.14
N LEU A 10 3.54 -3.97 6.31
CA LEU A 10 4.84 -4.44 6.78
C LEU A 10 5.01 -5.92 6.41
N VAL A 11 6.04 -6.22 5.63
CA VAL A 11 6.28 -7.57 5.11
C VAL A 11 7.61 -8.13 5.62
N SER A 12 7.66 -9.45 5.79
CA SER A 12 8.91 -10.14 6.07
C SER A 12 9.82 -10.12 4.84
N GLN A 13 11.14 -9.97 5.02
CA GLN A 13 12.12 -9.97 3.93
C GLN A 13 12.04 -11.22 3.04
N LYS A 14 11.66 -12.37 3.61
CA LYS A 14 11.45 -13.62 2.85
C LYS A 14 10.38 -13.55 1.76
N LEU A 15 9.54 -12.52 1.76
CA LEU A 15 8.47 -12.32 0.77
C LEU A 15 8.88 -11.40 -0.40
N GLU A 16 10.11 -10.89 -0.39
CA GLU A 16 10.60 -9.91 -1.37
C GLU A 16 10.43 -10.39 -2.83
N SER A 17 10.75 -11.66 -3.11
CA SER A 17 10.62 -12.25 -4.45
C SER A 17 9.18 -12.36 -4.95
N PHE A 18 8.20 -12.33 -4.04
CA PHE A 18 6.79 -12.41 -4.37
C PHE A 18 6.15 -11.02 -4.49
N MET A 19 6.86 -9.93 -4.15
CA MET A 19 6.30 -8.59 -4.24
C MET A 19 6.20 -8.14 -5.70
N LYS A 20 4.96 -7.94 -6.17
CA LYS A 20 4.68 -7.52 -7.53
C LYS A 20 4.42 -6.02 -7.64
N ASP A 21 3.62 -5.46 -6.74
CA ASP A 21 3.22 -4.05 -6.80
C ASP A 21 2.79 -3.52 -5.43
N ALA A 22 2.88 -2.20 -5.24
CA ALA A 22 2.36 -1.50 -4.07
C ALA A 22 1.81 -0.13 -4.49
N LYS A 23 0.56 0.16 -4.11
CA LYS A 23 -0.16 1.36 -4.57
C LYS A 23 -0.83 2.12 -3.43
N ILE A 24 -1.08 3.41 -3.68
CA ILE A 24 -1.87 4.30 -2.84
C ILE A 24 -2.99 4.87 -3.72
N HIS A 25 -4.25 4.61 -3.35
CA HIS A 25 -5.43 4.93 -4.15
C HIS A 25 -6.06 6.26 -3.71
N ASN A 26 -5.35 7.37 -3.96
CA ASN A 26 -5.73 8.73 -3.51
C ASN A 26 -7.04 9.25 -4.12
N GLU A 27 -7.52 8.63 -5.19
CA GLU A 27 -8.78 8.94 -5.86
C GLU A 27 -10.01 8.33 -5.19
N VAL A 28 -9.83 7.34 -4.30
CA VAL A 28 -10.92 6.68 -3.59
C VAL A 28 -11.35 7.55 -2.41
N MET A 29 -12.61 8.00 -2.45
CA MET A 29 -13.21 8.88 -1.45
C MET A 29 -14.12 8.10 -0.49
N GLY A 30 -14.35 8.65 0.70
CA GLY A 30 -15.29 8.10 1.70
C GLY A 30 -14.73 7.99 3.12
N SER A 31 -13.42 8.22 3.29
CA SER A 31 -12.71 8.35 4.56
C SER A 31 -11.72 9.53 4.47
N ASP A 32 -11.23 9.99 5.61
CA ASP A 32 -10.10 10.89 5.76
C ASP A 32 -8.73 10.25 5.39
N HIS A 33 -8.70 8.93 5.22
CA HIS A 33 -7.57 8.16 4.69
C HIS A 33 -7.92 7.57 3.32
N CYS A 34 -6.91 7.38 2.47
CA CYS A 34 -7.03 6.63 1.22
C CYS A 34 -6.56 5.18 1.40
N PRO A 35 -7.11 4.21 0.65
CA PRO A 35 -6.63 2.83 0.69
C PRO A 35 -5.18 2.68 0.21
N VAL A 36 -4.46 1.73 0.80
CA VAL A 36 -3.17 1.24 0.32
C VAL A 36 -3.32 -0.22 -0.13
N GLU A 37 -2.58 -0.62 -1.16
CA GLU A 37 -2.64 -1.96 -1.76
C GLU A 37 -1.24 -2.57 -1.87
N LEU A 38 -1.14 -3.88 -1.64
CA LEU A 38 0.04 -4.70 -1.92
C LEU A 38 -0.38 -5.90 -2.76
N MET A 39 0.28 -6.10 -3.90
CA MET A 39 0.09 -7.27 -4.78
C MET A 39 1.26 -8.23 -4.63
N LEU A 40 0.94 -9.50 -4.39
CA LEU A 40 1.91 -10.61 -4.37
C LEU A 40 1.64 -11.56 -5.54
N GLU A 41 2.70 -12.13 -6.13
CA GLU A 41 2.64 -13.14 -7.19
C GLU A 41 3.56 -14.31 -6.82
N TRP A 42 3.06 -15.53 -6.96
CA TRP A 42 3.67 -16.78 -6.46
C TRP A 42 4.19 -17.67 -7.58
#